data_AF-A0A9W7DXT4-F1
#
_entry.id   AF-A0A9W7DXT4-F1
#
_cell.length_a   1.000
_cell.length_b   1.000
_cell.length_c   1.000
_cell.angle_alpha   90.00
_cell.angle_beta   90.00
_cell.angle_gamma   90.00
#
_symmetry.space_group_name_H-M   'P 1'
#
loop_
_entity.id
_entity.type
_entity.pdbx_description
1 polymer ?
#
loop_
_entity_poly.entity_id
_entity_poly.type
_entity_poly.pdbx_seq_one_letter_code
_entity_poly.pdbx_strand_id
1 'polypeptide(L)'
;MVVQKFWDSKHGPHQVFASITVDNVSEIDTAKQSFNLRLILELEWMISETDMNLTKGELRDNGPTWIPGNPRLPNALSFEISDPTYTIKAFDQMVMMNSTVVITGTFAESLELLNFPFDCQDLKVEMEWPLAIEEMKIWPNFRSSFVTVDARKMVLSEWELHPPIAEFLSNTVEIVGKDFQMADEIHPVLLLRLKVSRIWSPYAYQIFLIMGLICACSLTSFSMDVGDSGDRLAQATTMFLTAMAFQFVISSMLPKLDYLTLADKYILTCNIFISAMVFQIGLIGLVQSHFSVEVTTTFDSFLLLGNTTALCLVHVILVYIVRARVMPEEAAKLTTSSEKLAETKLENISVSYKKFHAPSVDDKNGVQLANYLGSDQINGKSITGLFWSDYGHGREYFAVSVCINGKGQEQLLLRKVTGDENVPAGRVSILTVDCIPQEGGAGVGGKIQLRGDITDINAFYFEDVTISIIDHNTIKALWNNFEMIYTRALKDNYDPDAAKRAAWDN
;
A
#
# COMPACT_ATOMS: atom_id res chain seq x y z
N MET A 1 7.73 10.30 -43.63
CA MET A 1 6.84 10.71 -42.52
C MET A 1 6.79 9.55 -41.56
N VAL A 2 7.11 9.80 -40.28
CA VAL A 2 6.87 8.81 -39.23
C VAL A 2 5.36 8.74 -39.04
N VAL A 3 4.76 7.57 -39.23
CA VAL A 3 3.31 7.39 -39.07
C VAL A 3 3.01 7.48 -37.58
N GLN A 4 2.21 8.46 -37.17
CA GLN A 4 1.76 8.59 -35.79
C GLN A 4 0.69 7.53 -35.50
N LYS A 5 0.69 7.03 -34.26
CA LYS A 5 -0.29 6.08 -33.75
C LYS A 5 -1.27 6.77 -32.83
N PHE A 6 -2.54 6.51 -33.12
CA PHE A 6 -3.70 6.97 -32.36
C PHE A 6 -4.47 5.77 -31.84
N TRP A 7 -5.29 6.02 -30.83
CA TRP A 7 -6.21 5.03 -30.32
C TRP A 7 -7.37 4.80 -31.30
N ASP A 8 -7.72 3.54 -31.49
CA ASP A 8 -8.88 3.09 -32.27
C ASP A 8 -9.67 2.09 -31.42
N SER A 9 -10.99 2.28 -31.33
CA SER A 9 -11.90 1.41 -30.58
C SER A 9 -11.90 -0.03 -31.08
N LYS A 10 -11.59 -0.27 -32.36
CA LYS A 10 -11.44 -1.62 -32.92
C LYS A 10 -10.28 -2.39 -32.30
N HIS A 11 -9.29 -1.68 -31.78
CA HIS A 11 -8.11 -2.26 -31.16
C HIS A 11 -8.24 -2.42 -29.63
N GLY A 12 -9.44 -2.25 -29.07
CA GLY A 12 -9.74 -2.56 -27.67
C GLY A 12 -9.83 -1.34 -26.73
N PRO A 13 -9.95 -1.57 -25.41
CA PRO A 13 -10.17 -0.51 -24.42
C PRO A 13 -9.04 0.52 -24.38
N HIS A 14 -9.37 1.71 -23.89
CA HIS A 14 -8.36 2.71 -23.56
C HIS A 14 -7.39 2.15 -22.52
N GLN A 15 -6.09 2.17 -22.84
CA GLN A 15 -5.04 1.86 -21.90
C GLN A 15 -4.64 3.15 -21.19
N VAL A 16 -4.99 3.26 -19.90
CA VAL A 16 -4.73 4.41 -19.04
C VAL A 16 -3.58 4.09 -18.11
N PHE A 17 -2.59 4.95 -18.10
CA PHE A 17 -1.38 4.83 -17.29
C PHE A 17 -1.43 5.83 -16.15
N ALA A 18 -1.48 5.34 -14.92
CA ALA A 18 -1.63 6.14 -13.72
C ALA A 18 -0.29 6.37 -13.02
N SER A 19 -0.04 7.61 -12.60
CA SER A 19 0.98 7.98 -11.64
C SER A 19 0.34 8.71 -10.46
N ILE A 20 0.83 8.44 -9.26
CA ILE A 20 0.40 9.08 -8.02
C ILE A 20 1.60 9.80 -7.42
N THR A 21 1.41 11.07 -7.05
CA THR A 21 2.34 11.82 -6.22
C THR A 21 1.64 12.18 -4.93
N VAL A 22 2.11 11.64 -3.80
CA VAL A 22 1.57 11.99 -2.49
C VAL A 22 2.26 13.26 -2.00
N ASP A 23 1.50 14.34 -1.95
CA ASP A 23 1.98 15.68 -1.63
C ASP A 23 2.01 15.90 -0.12
N ASN A 24 0.96 15.47 0.59
CA ASN A 24 0.87 15.64 2.04
C ASN A 24 -0.02 14.58 2.68
N VAL A 25 0.41 14.06 3.84
CA VAL A 25 -0.38 13.24 4.77
C VAL A 25 -0.38 13.96 6.10
N SER A 26 -1.54 14.21 6.68
CA SER A 26 -1.67 14.95 7.93
C SER A 26 -2.84 14.46 8.77
N GLU A 27 -2.87 14.85 10.05
CA GLU A 27 -4.00 14.59 10.96
C GLU A 27 -4.45 13.11 10.99
N ILE A 28 -3.50 12.18 11.16
CA ILE A 28 -3.82 10.77 11.38
C ILE A 28 -4.42 10.64 12.79
N ASP A 29 -5.75 10.71 12.88
CA ASP A 29 -6.50 10.66 14.13
C ASP A 29 -6.81 9.21 14.49
N THR A 30 -6.12 8.71 15.51
CA THR A 30 -6.29 7.33 15.98
C THR A 30 -7.68 7.09 16.56
N ALA A 31 -8.28 8.10 17.21
CA ALA A 31 -9.58 7.99 17.87
C ALA A 31 -10.76 8.09 16.87
N LYS A 32 -10.62 8.92 15.83
CA LYS A 32 -11.62 9.00 14.75
C LYS A 32 -11.41 7.97 13.64
N GLN A 33 -10.26 7.28 13.63
CA GLN A 33 -9.91 6.33 12.59
C GLN A 33 -9.97 6.98 11.19
N SER A 34 -9.33 8.14 11.07
CA SER A 34 -9.33 8.95 9.85
C SER A 34 -8.00 9.67 9.63
N PHE A 35 -7.68 10.00 8.39
CA PHE A 35 -6.51 10.80 8.04
C PHE A 35 -6.80 11.76 6.88
N ASN A 36 -6.08 12.88 6.84
CA ASN A 36 -6.15 13.82 5.72
C ASN A 36 -5.03 13.53 4.72
N LEU A 37 -5.38 13.62 3.43
CA LEU A 37 -4.48 13.35 2.35
C LEU A 37 -4.66 14.36 1.22
N ARG A 38 -3.53 14.80 0.68
CA ARG A 38 -3.45 15.52 -0.59
C ARG A 38 -2.54 14.75 -1.53
N LEU A 39 -3.08 14.32 -2.65
CA LEU A 39 -2.35 13.62 -3.70
C LEU A 39 -2.60 14.25 -5.06
N ILE A 40 -1.65 14.07 -5.97
CA ILE A 40 -1.76 14.40 -7.38
C ILE A 40 -1.87 13.09 -8.14
N LEU A 41 -2.93 12.95 -8.93
CA LEU A 41 -3.15 11.82 -9.80
C LEU A 41 -2.94 12.28 -11.23
N GLU A 42 -1.98 11.65 -11.91
CA GLU A 42 -1.72 11.85 -13.33
C GLU A 42 -2.18 10.62 -14.10
N LEU A 43 -3.02 10.83 -15.12
CA LEU A 43 -3.51 9.78 -16.00
C LEU A 43 -3.02 10.07 -17.42
N GLU A 44 -2.39 9.09 -18.06
CA GLU A 44 -1.94 9.19 -19.45
C GLU A 44 -2.62 8.14 -20.32
N TRP A 45 -3.19 8.55 -21.45
CA TRP A 45 -3.81 7.63 -22.41
C TRP A 45 -3.53 8.06 -23.83
N MET A 46 -3.68 7.14 -24.78
CA MET A 46 -3.49 7.45 -26.19
C MET A 46 -4.69 8.21 -26.76
N ILE A 47 -4.42 9.28 -27.51
CA ILE A 47 -5.45 10.14 -28.09
C ILE A 47 -6.09 9.48 -29.32
N SER A 48 -7.37 9.75 -29.57
CA SER A 48 -8.05 9.33 -30.80
C SER A 48 -7.64 10.21 -31.99
N GLU A 49 -7.77 9.70 -33.22
CA GLU A 49 -7.49 10.49 -34.43
C GLU A 49 -8.44 11.70 -34.56
N THR A 50 -9.68 11.56 -34.08
CA THR A 50 -10.66 12.66 -34.06
C THR A 50 -10.24 13.79 -33.13
N ASP A 51 -9.67 13.48 -31.97
CA ASP A 51 -9.22 14.47 -30.98
C ASP A 51 -7.96 15.21 -31.42
N MET A 52 -7.16 14.63 -32.31
CA MET A 52 -5.96 15.27 -32.86
C MET A 52 -6.26 16.37 -33.86
N ASN A 53 -7.41 16.29 -34.53
CA ASN A 53 -7.85 17.31 -35.47
C ASN A 53 -8.43 18.54 -34.76
N LEU A 54 -8.61 18.48 -33.42
CA LEU A 54 -9.04 19.62 -32.62
C LEU A 54 -7.87 20.58 -32.38
N THR A 55 -8.11 21.87 -32.59
CA THR A 55 -7.13 22.91 -32.26
C THR A 55 -6.91 23.00 -30.74
N LYS A 56 -5.78 23.56 -30.30
CA LYS A 56 -5.50 23.73 -28.86
C LYS A 56 -6.55 24.59 -28.12
N GLY A 57 -7.24 25.47 -28.86
CA GLY A 57 -8.37 26.25 -28.34
C GLY A 57 -9.61 25.39 -28.14
N GLU A 58 -9.96 24.56 -29.12
CA GLU A 58 -11.12 23.66 -29.04
C GLU A 58 -10.95 22.58 -27.96
N LEU A 59 -9.75 22.04 -27.78
CA LEU A 59 -9.46 21.10 -26.68
C LEU A 59 -9.53 21.78 -25.30
N ARG A 60 -9.22 23.07 -25.21
CA ARG A 60 -9.33 23.84 -23.96
C ARG A 60 -10.79 24.19 -23.66
N ASP A 61 -11.56 24.55 -24.67
CA ASP A 61 -12.93 25.05 -24.50
C ASP A 61 -13.96 23.90 -24.42
N ASN A 62 -13.75 22.81 -25.17
CA ASN A 62 -14.68 21.67 -25.23
C ASN A 62 -14.16 20.41 -24.51
N GLY A 63 -12.87 20.35 -24.15
CA GLY A 63 -12.24 19.15 -23.62
C GLY A 63 -11.98 18.08 -24.70
N PRO A 64 -11.25 17.00 -24.37
CA PRO A 64 -11.10 15.85 -25.27
C PRO A 64 -12.40 15.05 -25.37
N THR A 65 -12.62 14.38 -26.51
CA THR A 65 -13.83 13.58 -26.78
C THR A 65 -14.00 12.44 -25.78
N TRP A 66 -12.89 11.86 -25.31
CA TRP A 66 -12.90 10.84 -24.27
C TRP A 66 -11.99 11.21 -23.10
N ILE A 67 -12.50 10.98 -21.89
CA ILE A 67 -11.76 11.08 -20.63
C ILE A 67 -12.03 9.84 -19.78
N PRO A 68 -11.05 9.40 -18.96
CA PRO A 68 -11.26 8.31 -18.00
C PRO A 68 -12.29 8.67 -16.91
N GLY A 69 -12.60 9.96 -16.75
CA GLY A 69 -13.48 10.45 -15.69
C GLY A 69 -12.81 10.46 -14.31
N ASN A 70 -13.53 10.98 -13.32
CA ASN A 70 -13.05 11.03 -11.94
C ASN A 70 -13.27 9.68 -11.23
N PRO A 71 -12.29 9.20 -10.45
CA PRO A 71 -12.48 8.01 -9.64
C PRO A 71 -13.49 8.28 -8.52
N ARG A 72 -14.27 7.26 -8.17
CA ARG A 72 -14.98 7.16 -6.89
C ARG A 72 -13.96 6.83 -5.81
N LEU A 73 -14.15 7.42 -4.64
CA LEU A 73 -13.31 7.21 -3.46
C LEU A 73 -14.17 6.60 -2.35
N PRO A 74 -14.38 5.27 -2.33
CA PRO A 74 -15.36 4.62 -1.44
C PRO A 74 -15.09 4.88 0.05
N ASN A 75 -13.82 5.02 0.43
CA ASN A 75 -13.40 5.24 1.81
C ASN A 75 -13.20 6.72 2.17
N ALA A 76 -13.55 7.66 1.29
CA ALA A 76 -13.47 9.08 1.59
C ALA A 76 -14.71 9.55 2.38
N LEU A 77 -14.47 10.21 3.52
CA LEU A 77 -15.50 10.88 4.31
C LEU A 77 -15.88 12.23 3.70
N SER A 78 -14.88 12.93 3.17
CA SER A 78 -15.04 14.16 2.39
C SER A 78 -13.85 14.29 1.44
N PHE A 79 -14.08 14.77 0.23
CA PHE A 79 -13.02 14.97 -0.73
C PHE A 79 -13.40 16.02 -1.76
N GLU A 80 -12.39 16.63 -2.34
CA GLU A 80 -12.48 17.54 -3.46
C GLU A 80 -11.47 17.10 -4.53
N ILE A 81 -11.91 17.10 -5.78
CA ILE A 81 -11.05 16.84 -6.94
C ILE A 81 -10.97 18.15 -7.72
N SER A 82 -9.74 18.63 -7.98
CA SER A 82 -9.54 19.83 -8.77
C SER A 82 -9.97 19.65 -10.21
N ASP A 83 -10.20 20.75 -10.91
CA ASP A 83 -10.40 20.70 -12.36
C ASP A 83 -9.18 20.04 -13.06
N PRO A 84 -9.42 19.13 -14.01
CA PRO A 84 -8.35 18.43 -14.71
C PRO A 84 -7.58 19.39 -15.63
N THR A 85 -6.26 19.33 -15.53
CA THR A 85 -5.37 20.01 -16.49
C THR A 85 -4.94 19.02 -17.57
N TYR A 86 -5.28 19.31 -18.82
CA TYR A 86 -4.94 18.47 -19.96
C TYR A 86 -3.69 18.96 -20.69
N THR A 87 -2.78 18.04 -21.01
CA THR A 87 -1.60 18.31 -21.83
C THR A 87 -1.38 17.18 -22.83
N ILE A 88 -0.94 17.51 -24.05
CA ILE A 88 -0.59 16.52 -25.07
C ILE A 88 0.91 16.26 -25.00
N LYS A 89 1.30 14.99 -24.91
CA LYS A 89 2.68 14.51 -24.91
C LYS A 89 2.87 13.52 -26.06
N ALA A 90 3.75 13.85 -27.00
CA ALA A 90 4.20 12.89 -28.01
C ALA A 90 5.30 12.00 -27.42
N PHE A 91 5.27 10.71 -27.73
CA PHE A 91 6.27 9.73 -27.29
C PHE A 91 6.56 8.74 -28.41
N ASP A 92 7.74 8.89 -29.01
CA ASP A 92 8.12 8.19 -30.25
C ASP A 92 7.02 8.36 -31.32
N GLN A 93 6.28 7.30 -31.67
CA GLN A 93 5.18 7.37 -32.63
C GLN A 93 3.80 7.55 -31.98
N MET A 94 3.69 7.48 -30.65
CA MET A 94 2.41 7.58 -29.93
C MET A 94 2.12 9.02 -29.54
N VAL A 95 0.88 9.47 -29.72
CA VAL A 95 0.42 10.73 -29.15
C VAL A 95 -0.45 10.43 -27.92
N MET A 96 -0.03 10.93 -26.77
CA MET A 96 -0.66 10.68 -25.49
C MET A 96 -1.29 11.96 -24.95
N MET A 97 -2.50 11.86 -24.42
CA MET A 97 -3.09 12.86 -23.54
C MET A 97 -2.67 12.57 -22.11
N ASN A 98 -2.34 13.61 -21.36
CA ASN A 98 -2.10 13.57 -19.92
C ASN A 98 -3.14 14.46 -19.23
N SER A 99 -3.82 13.90 -18.23
CA SER A 99 -4.68 14.63 -17.30
C SER A 99 -4.02 14.63 -15.93
N THR A 100 -3.92 15.81 -15.33
CA THR A 100 -3.45 15.96 -13.95
C THR A 100 -4.59 16.50 -13.09
N VAL A 101 -4.93 15.78 -12.02
CA VAL A 101 -5.92 16.19 -11.01
C VAL A 101 -5.30 16.15 -9.62
N VAL A 102 -5.71 17.07 -8.77
CA VAL A 102 -5.34 17.10 -7.35
C VAL A 102 -6.53 16.61 -6.54
N ILE A 103 -6.33 15.57 -5.74
CA ILE A 103 -7.34 15.03 -4.83
C ILE A 103 -6.95 15.44 -3.42
N THR A 104 -7.83 16.16 -2.73
CA THR A 104 -7.66 16.55 -1.33
C THR A 104 -8.87 16.08 -0.53
N GLY A 105 -8.66 15.37 0.57
CA GLY A 105 -9.78 14.88 1.36
C GLY A 105 -9.38 14.20 2.66
N THR A 106 -10.42 13.82 3.41
CA THR A 106 -10.34 13.03 4.63
C THR A 106 -10.83 11.63 4.34
N PHE A 107 -10.02 10.64 4.67
CA PHE A 107 -10.27 9.22 4.42
C PHE A 107 -10.47 8.49 5.74
N ALA A 108 -11.39 7.55 5.75
CA ALA A 108 -11.60 6.63 6.87
C ALA A 108 -10.67 5.41 6.71
N GLU A 109 -10.04 5.00 7.80
CA GLU A 109 -9.20 3.81 7.86
C GLU A 109 -9.37 3.10 9.21
N SER A 110 -9.71 1.81 9.17
CA SER A 110 -9.81 1.00 10.38
C SER A 110 -8.41 0.61 10.85
N LEU A 111 -7.92 1.27 11.90
CA LEU A 111 -6.58 1.03 12.45
C LEU A 111 -6.54 -0.24 13.32
N GLU A 112 -5.56 -1.11 13.09
CA GLU A 112 -5.35 -2.30 13.90
C GLU A 112 -4.48 -1.99 15.13
N LEU A 113 -5.12 -1.72 16.28
CA LEU A 113 -4.47 -1.18 17.47
C LEU A 113 -4.12 -2.25 18.54
N LEU A 114 -4.21 -3.54 18.21
CA LEU A 114 -3.96 -4.64 19.14
C LEU A 114 -2.61 -4.53 19.86
N ASN A 115 -1.58 -4.09 19.13
CA ASN A 115 -0.20 -3.96 19.59
C ASN A 115 0.21 -2.53 19.93
N PHE A 116 -0.76 -1.61 20.09
CA PHE A 116 -0.51 -0.23 20.48
C PHE A 116 0.39 -0.15 21.74
N PRO A 117 1.44 0.69 21.75
CA PRO A 117 1.81 1.73 20.76
C PRO A 117 2.89 1.29 19.74
N PHE A 118 3.14 0.00 19.58
CA PHE A 118 4.17 -0.54 18.67
C PHE A 118 3.61 -0.88 17.28
N ASP A 119 2.45 -0.34 16.94
CA ASP A 119 1.66 -0.69 15.78
C ASP A 119 2.21 -0.09 14.47
N CYS A 120 2.09 -0.86 13.40
CA CYS A 120 2.27 -0.41 12.02
C CYS A 120 0.92 -0.44 11.29
N GLN A 121 0.62 0.61 10.53
CA GLN A 121 -0.68 0.83 9.91
C GLN A 121 -0.56 0.99 8.39
N ASP A 122 -1.62 0.59 7.70
CA ASP A 122 -1.82 0.78 6.27
C ASP A 122 -2.90 1.84 6.07
N LEU A 123 -2.52 3.07 5.67
CA LEU A 123 -3.51 4.08 5.30
C LEU A 123 -3.91 3.85 3.84
N LYS A 124 -5.13 3.37 3.60
CA LYS A 124 -5.58 2.97 2.27
C LYS A 124 -6.32 4.11 1.59
N VAL A 125 -6.15 4.21 0.28
CA VAL A 125 -6.97 5.04 -0.59
C VAL A 125 -7.37 4.19 -1.78
N GLU A 126 -8.67 3.97 -1.89
CA GLU A 126 -9.27 3.23 -3.00
C GLU A 126 -9.80 4.22 -4.03
N MET A 127 -9.31 4.10 -5.26
CA MET A 127 -9.81 4.83 -6.42
C MET A 127 -10.46 3.84 -7.38
N GLU A 128 -11.77 3.87 -7.48
CA GLU A 128 -12.56 3.02 -8.38
C GLU A 128 -13.10 3.83 -9.55
N TRP A 129 -12.83 3.42 -10.78
CA TRP A 129 -13.38 4.11 -11.95
C TRP A 129 -14.76 3.54 -12.30
N PRO A 130 -15.73 4.41 -12.64
CA PRO A 130 -17.09 3.98 -12.98
C PRO A 130 -17.18 3.31 -14.36
N LEU A 131 -16.13 3.37 -15.18
CA LEU A 131 -16.08 2.76 -16.50
C LEU A 131 -15.77 1.27 -16.39
N ALA A 132 -16.36 0.47 -17.28
CA ALA A 132 -16.11 -0.97 -17.34
C ALA A 132 -14.71 -1.29 -17.91
N ILE A 133 -14.17 -2.46 -17.60
CA ILE A 133 -12.84 -2.90 -18.05
C ILE A 133 -12.75 -3.10 -19.57
N GLU A 134 -13.91 -3.24 -20.22
CA GLU A 134 -14.12 -3.28 -21.66
C GLU A 134 -13.90 -1.91 -22.32
N GLU A 135 -14.10 -0.81 -21.58
CA GLU A 135 -13.90 0.56 -22.05
C GLU A 135 -12.53 1.11 -21.63
N MET A 136 -12.11 0.83 -20.39
CA MET A 136 -10.90 1.38 -19.80
C MET A 136 -10.14 0.34 -18.99
N LYS A 137 -8.82 0.26 -19.19
CA LYS A 137 -7.91 -0.49 -18.31
C LYS A 137 -6.88 0.45 -17.72
N ILE A 138 -6.64 0.30 -16.43
CA ILE A 138 -5.66 1.12 -15.69
C ILE A 138 -4.39 0.32 -15.39
N TRP A 139 -3.25 0.96 -15.58
CA TRP A 139 -1.90 0.38 -15.44
C TRP A 139 -0.98 1.38 -14.74
N PRO A 140 0.12 0.93 -14.13
CA PRO A 140 1.16 1.85 -13.68
C PRO A 140 1.77 2.60 -14.87
N ASN A 141 2.15 3.84 -14.66
CA ASN A 141 2.91 4.57 -15.67
C ASN A 141 4.28 3.94 -15.92
N PHE A 142 4.64 3.82 -17.19
CA PHE A 142 5.89 3.22 -17.66
C PHE A 142 7.06 4.21 -17.75
N ARG A 143 6.82 5.52 -17.56
CA ARG A 143 7.81 6.59 -17.78
C ARG A 143 8.60 6.99 -16.52
N SER A 144 8.13 6.70 -15.32
CA SER A 144 8.73 7.14 -14.05
C SER A 144 8.30 6.26 -12.89
N SER A 145 8.81 6.54 -11.68
CA SER A 145 8.19 6.10 -10.43
C SER A 145 6.71 6.44 -10.47
N PHE A 146 5.86 5.43 -10.60
CA PHE A 146 4.41 5.63 -10.70
C PHE A 146 3.79 5.94 -9.34
N VAL A 147 4.51 5.71 -8.23
CA VAL A 147 4.21 6.32 -6.94
C VAL A 147 5.43 7.10 -6.49
N THR A 148 5.20 8.37 -6.14
CA THR A 148 6.20 9.22 -5.49
C THR A 148 5.60 9.81 -4.23
N VAL A 149 6.43 10.02 -3.21
CA VAL A 149 6.00 10.64 -1.96
C VAL A 149 6.94 11.77 -1.64
N ASP A 150 6.41 13.00 -1.56
CA ASP A 150 7.19 14.17 -1.19
C ASP A 150 7.26 14.31 0.33
N ALA A 151 8.11 13.50 0.95
CA ALA A 151 8.27 13.45 2.41
C ALA A 151 8.68 14.82 3.01
N ARG A 152 9.24 15.74 2.22
CA ARG A 152 9.67 17.08 2.68
C ARG A 152 8.50 17.99 3.07
N LYS A 153 7.33 17.76 2.49
CA LYS A 153 6.10 18.51 2.79
C LYS A 153 5.32 17.90 3.96
N MET A 154 5.70 16.71 4.42
CA MET A 154 4.99 15.95 5.43
C MET A 154 5.58 16.23 6.81
N VAL A 155 4.73 16.62 7.75
CA VAL A 155 5.10 16.79 9.17
C VAL A 155 4.29 15.79 9.98
N LEU A 156 4.85 14.59 10.13
CA LEU A 156 4.26 13.52 10.94
C LEU A 156 4.98 13.47 12.29
N SER A 157 4.32 13.96 13.34
CA SER A 157 4.91 14.01 14.70
C SER A 157 4.84 12.67 15.43
N GLU A 158 3.89 11.81 15.06
CA GLU A 158 3.61 10.53 15.74
C GLU A 158 3.96 9.31 14.89
N TRP A 159 4.23 9.51 13.60
CA TRP A 159 4.35 8.45 12.61
C TRP A 159 5.63 8.60 11.79
N GLU A 160 6.27 7.48 11.53
CA GLU A 160 7.35 7.35 10.57
C GLU A 160 6.78 6.75 9.28
N LEU A 161 7.07 7.40 8.16
CA LEU A 161 6.60 6.97 6.84
C LEU A 161 7.50 5.86 6.31
N HIS A 162 6.88 4.86 5.71
CA HIS A 162 7.55 3.78 4.97
C HIS A 162 7.13 3.82 3.50
N PRO A 163 7.85 3.10 2.62
CA PRO A 163 7.58 3.11 1.20
C PRO A 163 6.14 2.64 0.89
N PRO A 164 5.41 3.39 0.05
CA PRO A 164 4.02 3.06 -0.26
C PRO A 164 3.94 1.84 -1.18
N ILE A 165 2.79 1.19 -1.15
CA ILE A 165 2.43 0.12 -2.07
C ILE A 165 1.22 0.59 -2.88
N ALA A 166 1.24 0.39 -4.19
CA ALA A 166 0.07 0.64 -5.02
C ALA A 166 -0.27 -0.61 -5.82
N GLU A 167 -1.55 -0.95 -5.81
CA GLU A 167 -2.09 -2.20 -6.35
C GLU A 167 -3.17 -1.88 -7.38
N PHE A 168 -3.08 -2.49 -8.55
CA PHE A 168 -4.04 -2.33 -9.63
C PHE A 168 -4.94 -3.57 -9.63
N LEU A 169 -6.18 -3.36 -9.21
CA LEU A 169 -7.17 -4.39 -8.93
C LEU A 169 -8.37 -4.22 -9.89
N SER A 170 -9.26 -5.20 -9.83
CA SER A 170 -10.54 -5.17 -10.54
C SER A 170 -11.65 -5.53 -9.55
N ASN A 171 -12.71 -4.73 -9.51
CA ASN A 171 -13.90 -4.99 -8.71
C ASN A 171 -15.01 -5.53 -9.61
N THR A 172 -15.69 -6.60 -9.20
CA THR A 172 -16.83 -7.15 -9.94
C THR A 172 -18.11 -6.70 -9.25
N VAL A 173 -18.98 -6.04 -9.99
CA VAL A 173 -20.26 -5.53 -9.51
C VAL A 173 -21.38 -6.23 -10.27
N GLU A 174 -22.34 -6.80 -9.53
CA GLU A 174 -23.56 -7.33 -10.11
C GLU A 174 -24.47 -6.18 -10.52
N ILE A 175 -24.73 -6.05 -11.81
CA ILE A 175 -25.63 -5.07 -12.39
C ILE A 175 -26.85 -5.75 -13.01
N VAL A 176 -27.95 -5.00 -13.10
CA VAL A 176 -29.11 -5.41 -13.89
C VAL A 176 -28.90 -4.94 -15.32
N GLY A 177 -28.60 -5.87 -16.23
CA GLY A 177 -28.44 -5.61 -17.65
C GLY A 177 -29.71 -5.04 -18.29
N LYS A 178 -29.57 -4.50 -19.51
CA LYS A 178 -30.71 -3.93 -20.28
C LYS A 178 -31.83 -4.93 -20.52
N ASP A 179 -31.52 -6.23 -20.49
CA ASP A 179 -32.46 -7.34 -20.63
C ASP A 179 -33.10 -7.76 -19.29
N PHE A 180 -32.93 -6.96 -18.23
CA PHE A 180 -33.35 -7.24 -16.85
C PHE A 180 -32.76 -8.52 -16.25
N GLN A 181 -31.66 -9.02 -16.82
CA GLN A 181 -30.88 -10.14 -16.29
C GLN A 181 -29.70 -9.62 -15.48
N MET A 182 -29.30 -10.37 -14.45
CA MET A 182 -28.08 -10.07 -13.71
C MET A 182 -26.88 -10.31 -14.63
N ALA A 183 -26.00 -9.32 -14.69
CA ALA A 183 -24.75 -9.37 -15.41
C ALA A 183 -23.64 -8.86 -14.50
N ASP A 184 -22.46 -9.46 -14.61
CA ASP A 184 -21.27 -9.01 -13.89
C ASP A 184 -20.56 -7.94 -14.72
N GLU A 185 -20.38 -6.76 -14.16
CA GLU A 185 -19.57 -5.69 -14.73
C GLU A 185 -18.29 -5.54 -13.91
N ILE A 186 -17.14 -5.43 -14.59
CA ILE A 186 -15.84 -5.37 -13.93
C ILE A 186 -15.30 -3.94 -14.04
N HIS A 187 -15.01 -3.33 -12.89
CA HIS A 187 -14.48 -1.97 -12.80
C HIS A 187 -13.00 -1.97 -12.39
N PRO A 188 -12.16 -1.09 -12.98
CA PRO A 188 -10.77 -0.95 -12.57
C PRO A 188 -10.64 -0.19 -11.24
N VAL A 189 -9.79 -0.70 -10.36
CA VAL A 189 -9.50 -0.12 -9.04
C VAL A 189 -7.99 0.10 -8.89
N LEU A 190 -7.62 1.27 -8.37
CA LEU A 190 -6.27 1.59 -7.93
C LEU A 190 -6.28 1.78 -6.42
N LEU A 191 -5.63 0.86 -5.71
CA LEU A 191 -5.49 0.88 -4.27
C LEU A 191 -4.10 1.38 -3.89
N LEU A 192 -4.02 2.56 -3.27
CA LEU A 192 -2.80 3.09 -2.68
C LEU A 192 -2.77 2.75 -1.18
N ARG A 193 -1.67 2.17 -0.71
CA ARG A 193 -1.40 1.86 0.69
C ARG A 193 -0.19 2.66 1.15
N LEU A 194 -0.41 3.66 1.99
CA LEU A 194 0.66 4.40 2.65
C LEU A 194 1.02 3.66 3.92
N LYS A 195 2.24 3.13 3.96
CA LYS A 195 2.76 2.36 5.10
C LYS A 195 3.29 3.34 6.15
N VAL A 196 2.80 3.26 7.38
CA VAL A 196 3.26 4.11 8.49
C VAL A 196 3.54 3.26 9.72
N SER A 197 4.56 3.62 10.50
CA SER A 197 4.86 3.01 11.80
C SER A 197 4.80 4.05 12.90
N ARG A 198 4.15 3.72 14.02
CA ARG A 198 4.06 4.65 15.14
C ARG A 198 5.41 4.85 15.81
N ILE A 199 5.74 6.10 16.14
CA ILE A 199 6.89 6.44 16.99
C ILE A 199 6.55 6.03 18.42
N TRP A 200 6.86 4.79 18.78
CA TRP A 200 6.44 4.17 20.04
C TRP A 200 7.12 4.75 21.29
N SER A 201 8.30 5.37 21.14
CA SER A 201 9.18 5.78 22.27
C SER A 201 8.48 6.69 23.29
N PRO A 202 7.83 7.81 22.89
CA PRO A 202 7.13 8.68 23.84
C PRO A 202 6.02 7.96 24.61
N TYR A 203 5.21 7.16 23.91
CA TYR A 203 4.16 6.36 24.52
C TYR A 203 4.73 5.33 25.50
N ALA A 204 5.91 4.78 25.22
CA ALA A 204 6.51 3.83 26.14
C ALA A 204 6.91 4.47 27.48
N TYR A 205 7.48 5.68 27.44
CA TYR A 205 7.77 6.44 28.66
C TYR A 205 6.51 6.96 29.35
N GLN A 206 5.51 7.41 28.59
CA GLN A 206 4.30 7.98 29.17
C GLN A 206 3.38 6.91 29.75
N ILE A 207 3.25 5.75 29.11
CA ILE A 207 2.31 4.70 29.51
C ILE A 207 3.01 3.68 30.41
N PHE A 208 4.01 2.96 29.88
CA PHE A 208 4.60 1.84 30.60
C PHE A 208 5.45 2.31 31.79
N LEU A 209 6.33 3.31 31.60
CA LEU A 209 7.18 3.78 32.69
C LEU A 209 6.37 4.47 33.80
N ILE A 210 5.42 5.36 33.49
CA ILE A 210 4.62 6.04 34.53
C ILE A 210 3.79 5.04 35.32
N MET A 211 3.12 4.10 34.67
CA MET A 211 2.34 3.08 35.38
C MET A 211 3.25 2.15 36.20
N GLY A 212 4.41 1.77 35.68
CA GLY A 212 5.42 1.03 36.43
C GLY A 212 5.91 1.78 37.68
N LEU A 213 6.08 3.11 37.60
CA LEU A 213 6.41 3.96 38.75
C LEU A 213 5.27 4.02 39.77
N ILE A 214 4.00 4.08 39.33
CA ILE A 214 2.84 4.01 40.25
C ILE A 214 2.85 2.68 41.01
N CYS A 215 3.11 1.55 40.34
CA CYS A 215 3.26 0.26 40.99
C CYS A 215 4.48 0.22 41.93
N ALA A 216 5.60 0.84 41.58
CA ALA A 216 6.77 0.92 42.47
C ALA A 216 6.47 1.76 43.72
N CYS A 217 5.72 2.86 43.58
CA CYS A 217 5.28 3.68 44.70
C CYS A 217 4.35 2.91 45.66
N SER A 218 3.51 1.99 45.16
CA SER A 218 2.66 1.18 46.05
C SER A 218 3.46 0.25 46.98
N LEU A 219 4.67 -0.16 46.58
CA LEU A 219 5.58 -0.96 47.42
C LEU A 219 6.07 -0.19 48.66
N THR A 220 6.06 1.14 48.64
CA THR A 220 6.49 1.95 49.79
C THR A 220 5.56 1.81 50.99
N SER A 221 4.36 1.23 50.82
CA SER A 221 3.48 0.83 51.92
C SER A 221 4.17 -0.14 52.89
N PHE A 222 5.07 -1.00 52.40
CA PHE A 222 5.85 -1.90 53.26
C PHE A 222 6.98 -1.19 54.03
N SER A 223 7.27 0.08 53.74
CA SER A 223 8.22 0.88 54.53
C SER A 223 7.60 1.45 55.80
N MET A 224 6.28 1.44 55.93
CA MET A 224 5.56 1.86 57.14
C MET A 224 5.60 0.74 58.19
N ASP A 225 5.25 1.03 59.45
CA ASP A 225 5.25 -0.02 60.48
C ASP A 225 4.15 -1.08 60.20
N VAL A 226 4.43 -2.34 60.55
CA VAL A 226 3.52 -3.47 60.30
C VAL A 226 2.26 -3.37 61.15
N GLY A 227 2.32 -2.68 62.29
CA GLY A 227 1.16 -2.39 63.14
C GLY A 227 0.22 -1.33 62.57
N ASP A 228 0.70 -0.48 61.66
CA ASP A 228 -0.06 0.63 61.08
C ASP A 228 -0.76 0.24 59.77
N SER A 229 -1.63 -0.77 59.88
CA SER A 229 -2.39 -1.28 58.73
C SER A 229 -3.31 -0.23 58.10
N GLY A 230 -3.74 0.77 58.88
CA GLY A 230 -4.58 1.88 58.42
C GLY A 230 -3.86 2.77 57.41
N ASP A 231 -2.70 3.29 57.77
CA ASP A 231 -1.92 4.18 56.91
C ASP A 231 -1.41 3.44 55.66
N ARG A 232 -0.99 2.18 55.82
CA ARG A 232 -0.60 1.30 54.70
C ARG A 232 -1.73 1.11 53.70
N LEU A 233 -2.94 0.84 54.18
CA LEU A 233 -4.12 0.64 53.33
C LEU A 233 -4.55 1.93 52.65
N ALA A 234 -4.49 3.06 53.35
CA ALA A 234 -4.79 4.38 52.79
C ALA A 234 -3.84 4.72 51.63
N GLN A 235 -2.53 4.46 51.80
CA GLN A 235 -1.53 4.67 50.75
C GLN A 235 -1.78 3.76 49.54
N ALA A 236 -1.95 2.45 49.75
CA ALA A 236 -2.16 1.49 48.66
C ALA A 236 -3.45 1.80 47.86
N THR A 237 -4.52 2.19 48.55
CA THR A 237 -5.79 2.60 47.94
C THR A 237 -5.63 3.91 47.15
N THR A 238 -4.82 4.84 47.64
CA THR A 238 -4.50 6.09 46.90
C THR A 238 -3.75 5.80 45.61
N MET A 239 -2.80 4.85 45.63
CA MET A 239 -2.11 4.41 44.40
C MET A 239 -3.07 3.71 43.44
N PHE A 240 -4.02 2.93 43.95
CA PHE A 240 -5.06 2.32 43.12
C PHE A 240 -5.95 3.36 42.42
N LEU A 241 -6.41 4.38 43.14
CA LEU A 241 -7.19 5.47 42.55
C LEU A 241 -6.37 6.26 41.52
N THR A 242 -5.07 6.45 41.78
CA THR A 242 -4.14 7.10 40.84
C THR A 242 -4.00 6.29 39.55
N ALA A 243 -3.85 4.97 39.65
CA ALA A 243 -3.75 4.08 38.50
C ALA A 243 -5.05 4.05 37.68
N MET A 244 -6.20 4.04 38.35
CA MET A 244 -7.52 4.15 37.70
C MET A 244 -7.71 5.49 36.98
N ALA A 245 -7.29 6.60 37.60
CA ALA A 245 -7.33 7.92 36.96
C ALA A 245 -6.45 7.96 35.69
N PHE A 246 -5.25 7.39 35.77
CA PHE A 246 -4.35 7.29 34.62
C PHE A 246 -4.94 6.42 33.49
N GLN A 247 -5.62 5.31 33.83
CA GLN A 247 -6.30 4.46 32.84
C GLN A 247 -7.32 5.25 32.01
N PHE A 248 -8.12 6.12 32.64
CA PHE A 248 -9.10 6.93 31.91
C PHE A 248 -8.45 7.92 30.93
N VAL A 249 -7.28 8.46 31.27
CA VAL A 249 -6.52 9.33 30.35
C VAL A 249 -6.10 8.54 29.11
N ILE A 250 -5.57 7.32 29.27
CA ILE A 250 -5.17 6.48 28.14
C ILE A 250 -6.37 6.03 27.30
N SER A 251 -7.48 5.67 27.92
CA SER A 251 -8.71 5.28 27.20
C SER A 251 -9.31 6.43 26.37
N SER A 252 -8.92 7.68 26.62
CA SER A 252 -9.34 8.82 25.79
C SER A 252 -8.49 9.01 24.52
N MET A 253 -7.31 8.39 24.45
CA MET A 253 -6.39 8.47 23.30
C MET A 253 -6.75 7.47 22.20
N LEU A 254 -7.54 6.44 22.53
CA LEU A 254 -7.89 5.34 21.64
C LEU A 254 -9.40 5.34 21.36
N PRO A 255 -9.82 4.85 20.18
CA PRO A 255 -11.23 4.63 19.90
C PRO A 255 -11.78 3.53 20.81
N LYS A 256 -13.12 3.39 20.85
CA LYS A 256 -13.75 2.25 21.51
C LYS A 256 -13.50 0.98 20.68
N LEU A 257 -12.61 0.12 21.17
CA LEU A 257 -12.27 -1.16 20.54
C LEU A 257 -13.06 -2.30 21.18
N ASP A 258 -13.33 -3.36 20.40
CA ASP A 258 -13.95 -4.61 20.85
C ASP A 258 -12.93 -5.60 21.47
N TYR A 259 -11.64 -5.26 21.42
CA TYR A 259 -10.54 -6.01 22.02
C TYR A 259 -9.65 -5.15 22.92
N LEU A 260 -8.85 -5.82 23.76
CA LEU A 260 -7.86 -5.16 24.63
C LEU A 260 -6.51 -5.01 23.91
N THR A 261 -5.98 -3.79 23.89
CA THR A 261 -4.63 -3.51 23.37
C THR A 261 -3.53 -4.03 24.30
N LEU A 262 -2.29 -4.09 23.83
CA LEU A 262 -1.12 -4.41 24.66
C LEU A 262 -0.99 -3.44 25.85
N ALA A 263 -1.21 -2.14 25.61
CA ALA A 263 -1.22 -1.12 26.66
C ALA A 263 -2.33 -1.37 27.69
N ASP A 264 -3.55 -1.70 27.25
CA ASP A 264 -4.67 -2.01 28.15
C ASP A 264 -4.38 -3.25 29.01
N LYS A 265 -3.83 -4.31 28.40
CA LYS A 265 -3.45 -5.55 29.12
C LYS A 265 -2.40 -5.27 30.19
N TYR A 266 -1.44 -4.39 29.91
CA TYR A 266 -0.43 -3.98 30.87
C TYR A 266 -1.02 -3.14 32.01
N ILE A 267 -1.83 -2.12 31.69
CA ILE A 267 -2.53 -1.29 32.69
C ILE A 267 -3.41 -2.16 33.59
N LEU A 268 -4.17 -3.09 33.01
CA LEU A 268 -4.99 -4.03 33.76
C LEU A 268 -4.14 -4.91 34.69
N THR A 269 -2.99 -5.40 34.21
CA THR A 269 -2.05 -6.19 35.04
C THR A 269 -1.52 -5.36 36.21
N CYS A 270 -1.19 -4.09 35.98
CA CYS A 270 -0.76 -3.16 37.03
C CYS A 270 -1.87 -2.89 38.05
N ASN A 271 -3.11 -2.71 37.59
CA ASN A 271 -4.26 -2.54 38.47
C ASN A 271 -4.53 -3.78 39.31
N ILE A 272 -4.42 -4.98 38.72
CA ILE A 272 -4.53 -6.25 39.44
C ILE A 272 -3.41 -6.36 40.49
N PHE A 273 -2.18 -5.98 40.15
CA PHE A 273 -1.05 -5.97 41.09
C PHE A 273 -1.32 -5.04 42.28
N ILE A 274 -1.76 -3.79 42.04
CA ILE A 274 -2.08 -2.86 43.13
C ILE A 274 -3.28 -3.35 43.94
N SER A 275 -4.29 -3.95 43.30
CA SER A 275 -5.44 -4.55 43.99
C SER A 275 -5.02 -5.72 44.89
N ALA A 276 -4.11 -6.56 44.42
CA ALA A 276 -3.54 -7.66 45.21
C ALA A 276 -2.75 -7.13 46.41
N MET A 277 -2.00 -6.04 46.25
CA MET A 277 -1.32 -5.33 47.34
C MET A 277 -2.29 -4.82 48.41
N VAL A 278 -3.35 -4.13 47.98
CA VAL A 278 -4.42 -3.65 48.88
C VAL A 278 -5.04 -4.82 49.65
N PHE A 279 -5.32 -5.93 48.97
CA PHE A 279 -5.86 -7.14 49.59
C PHE A 279 -4.89 -7.77 50.59
N GLN A 280 -3.61 -7.88 50.25
CA GLN A 280 -2.57 -8.42 51.14
C GLN A 280 -2.45 -7.58 52.42
N ILE A 281 -2.37 -6.25 52.30
CA ILE A 281 -2.27 -5.34 53.44
C ILE A 281 -3.54 -5.42 54.31
N GLY A 282 -4.72 -5.45 53.70
CA GLY A 282 -5.99 -5.61 54.41
C GLY A 282 -6.08 -6.95 55.15
N LEU A 283 -5.59 -8.02 54.55
CA LEU A 283 -5.53 -9.34 55.18
C LEU A 283 -4.60 -9.36 56.39
N ILE A 284 -3.44 -8.71 56.31
CA ILE A 284 -2.52 -8.54 57.45
C ILE A 284 -3.22 -7.83 58.61
N GLY A 285 -3.88 -6.70 58.34
CA GLY A 285 -4.62 -5.96 59.35
C GLY A 285 -5.77 -6.77 59.98
N LEU A 286 -6.49 -7.56 59.18
CA LEU A 286 -7.54 -8.46 59.67
C LEU A 286 -6.98 -9.56 60.56
N VAL A 287 -5.85 -10.18 60.19
CA VAL A 287 -5.23 -11.24 60.97
C VAL A 287 -4.72 -10.72 62.32
N GLN A 288 -4.07 -9.55 62.33
CA GLN A 288 -3.60 -8.92 63.55
C GLN A 288 -4.75 -8.56 64.51
N SER A 289 -5.83 -7.98 63.98
CA SER A 289 -6.97 -7.53 64.79
C SER A 289 -7.87 -8.67 65.31
N HIS A 290 -8.18 -9.66 64.47
CA HIS A 290 -9.14 -10.72 64.84
C HIS A 290 -8.49 -11.96 65.47
N PHE A 291 -7.27 -12.32 65.07
CA PHE A 291 -6.60 -13.53 65.55
C PHE A 291 -5.50 -13.25 66.58
N SER A 292 -5.20 -11.97 66.87
CA SER A 292 -4.14 -11.57 67.80
C SER A 292 -2.77 -12.18 67.47
N VAL A 293 -2.53 -12.47 66.19
CA VAL A 293 -1.25 -13.02 65.70
C VAL A 293 -0.34 -11.86 65.33
N GLU A 294 0.79 -11.73 66.03
CA GLU A 294 1.82 -10.76 65.67
C GLU A 294 2.52 -11.18 64.37
N VAL A 295 2.28 -10.42 63.31
CA VAL A 295 3.00 -10.58 62.04
C VAL A 295 4.42 -10.04 62.20
N THR A 296 5.41 -10.90 62.01
CA THR A 296 6.83 -10.52 62.14
C THR A 296 7.28 -9.64 60.98
N THR A 297 8.23 -8.73 61.26
CA THR A 297 8.92 -7.91 60.23
C THR A 297 9.61 -8.77 59.15
N THR A 298 10.00 -9.99 59.51
CA THR A 298 10.55 -10.98 58.57
C THR A 298 9.51 -11.40 57.53
N PHE A 299 8.26 -11.65 57.93
CA PHE A 299 7.18 -12.01 57.00
C PHE A 299 6.84 -10.85 56.06
N ASP A 300 6.78 -9.63 56.59
CA ASP A 300 6.56 -8.42 55.80
C ASP A 300 7.68 -8.19 54.76
N SER A 301 8.93 -8.43 55.15
CA SER A 301 10.08 -8.37 54.23
C SER A 301 10.00 -9.42 53.11
N PHE A 302 9.49 -10.63 53.40
CA PHE A 302 9.24 -11.64 52.38
C PHE A 302 8.15 -11.22 51.39
N LEU A 303 7.08 -10.57 51.87
CA LEU A 303 6.02 -10.03 50.99
C LEU A 303 6.55 -8.90 50.10
N LEU A 304 7.35 -7.98 50.66
CA LEU A 304 8.00 -6.93 49.88
C LEU A 304 8.90 -7.53 48.79
N LEU A 305 9.74 -8.50 49.14
CA LEU A 305 10.63 -9.18 48.18
C LEU A 305 9.82 -9.91 47.10
N GLY A 306 8.75 -10.60 47.48
CA GLY A 306 7.85 -11.30 46.57
C GLY A 306 7.18 -10.36 45.58
N ASN A 307 6.57 -9.27 46.06
CA ASN A 307 5.91 -8.27 45.22
C ASN A 307 6.91 -7.51 44.33
N THR A 308 8.09 -7.18 44.84
CA THR A 308 9.17 -6.56 44.04
C THR A 308 9.63 -7.50 42.93
N THR A 309 9.83 -8.78 43.24
CA THR A 309 10.21 -9.80 42.26
C THR A 309 9.12 -9.97 41.20
N ALA A 310 7.86 -10.04 41.61
CA ALA A 310 6.73 -10.11 40.69
C ALA A 310 6.67 -8.89 39.76
N LEU A 311 6.85 -7.68 40.29
CA LEU A 311 6.89 -6.45 39.51
C LEU A 311 8.03 -6.48 38.48
N CYS A 312 9.25 -6.85 38.89
CA CYS A 312 10.39 -6.98 37.98
C CYS A 312 10.13 -8.03 36.89
N LEU A 313 9.57 -9.19 37.24
CA LEU A 313 9.24 -10.25 36.29
C LEU A 313 8.23 -9.79 35.24
N VAL A 314 7.17 -9.08 35.64
CA VAL A 314 6.19 -8.52 34.70
C VAL A 314 6.86 -7.60 33.68
N HIS A 315 7.77 -6.73 34.11
CA HIS A 315 8.49 -5.83 33.21
C HIS A 315 9.46 -6.56 32.28
N VAL A 316 10.19 -7.56 32.79
CA VAL A 316 11.09 -8.40 31.97
C VAL A 316 10.30 -9.17 30.91
N ILE A 317 9.16 -9.76 31.29
CA ILE A 317 8.28 -10.48 30.38
C ILE A 317 7.70 -9.53 29.32
N LEU A 318 7.26 -8.34 29.71
CA LEU A 318 6.78 -7.33 28.77
C LEU A 318 7.84 -6.97 27.73
N VAL A 319 9.06 -6.64 28.17
CA VAL A 319 10.17 -6.30 27.26
C VAL A 319 10.49 -7.46 26.33
N TYR A 320 10.49 -8.69 26.84
CA TYR A 320 10.71 -9.89 26.04
C TYR A 320 9.61 -10.06 24.97
N ILE A 321 8.32 -9.97 25.34
CA ILE A 321 7.19 -10.09 24.41
C ILE A 321 7.27 -9.02 23.32
N VAL A 322 7.53 -7.76 23.72
CA VAL A 322 7.62 -6.64 22.78
C VAL A 322 8.75 -6.86 21.76
N ARG A 323 9.94 -7.24 22.23
CA ARG A 323 11.13 -7.40 21.37
C ARG A 323 11.07 -8.67 20.52
N ALA A 324 10.60 -9.78 21.08
CA ALA A 324 10.66 -11.09 20.43
C ALA A 324 9.45 -11.38 19.52
N ARG A 325 8.28 -10.79 19.79
CA ARG A 325 7.05 -11.06 19.01
C ARG A 325 6.45 -9.81 18.39
N VAL A 326 6.14 -8.80 19.20
CA VAL A 326 5.33 -7.66 18.73
C VAL A 326 6.05 -6.86 17.64
N MET A 327 7.28 -6.41 17.90
CA MET A 327 8.04 -5.62 16.91
C MET A 327 8.28 -6.35 15.58
N PRO A 328 8.71 -7.63 15.54
CA PRO A 328 8.90 -8.31 14.25
C PRO A 328 7.58 -8.58 13.51
N GLU A 329 6.49 -8.91 14.22
CA GLU A 329 5.16 -9.11 13.61
C GLU A 329 4.63 -7.81 12.97
N GLU A 330 4.75 -6.68 13.67
CA GLU A 330 4.32 -5.37 13.16
C GLU A 330 5.21 -4.89 12.01
N ALA A 331 6.53 -5.06 12.11
CA ALA A 331 7.45 -4.72 11.03
C ALA A 331 7.18 -5.51 9.74
N ALA A 332 6.71 -6.76 9.85
CA ALA A 332 6.34 -7.57 8.69
C ALA A 332 5.18 -6.95 7.89
N LYS A 333 4.24 -6.24 8.55
CA LYS A 333 3.10 -5.58 7.88
C LYS A 333 3.53 -4.50 6.89
N LEU A 334 4.67 -3.85 7.14
CA LEU A 334 5.23 -2.82 6.24
C LEU A 334 5.56 -3.37 4.85
N THR A 335 5.83 -4.68 4.75
CA THR A 335 6.17 -5.36 3.48
C THR A 335 5.04 -6.22 2.92
N THR A 336 3.93 -6.34 3.65
CA THR A 336 2.82 -7.23 3.31
C THR A 336 1.87 -6.55 2.32
N SER A 337 1.56 -7.23 1.20
CA SER A 337 0.60 -6.81 0.16
C SER A 337 -0.78 -7.45 0.35
N SER A 338 -1.78 -7.00 -0.41
CA SER A 338 -3.15 -7.53 -0.38
C SER A 338 -3.22 -9.03 -0.69
N GLU A 339 -2.30 -9.55 -1.52
CA GLU A 339 -2.21 -10.97 -1.87
C GLU A 339 -1.92 -11.85 -0.65
N LYS A 340 -0.91 -11.49 0.18
CA LYS A 340 -0.62 -12.20 1.44
C LYS A 340 -1.73 -12.04 2.48
N LEU A 341 -2.42 -10.91 2.48
CA LEU A 341 -3.58 -10.67 3.34
C LEU A 341 -4.81 -11.48 2.90
N ALA A 342 -5.03 -11.64 1.59
CA ALA A 342 -6.10 -12.45 1.00
C ALA A 342 -5.84 -13.96 1.11
N GLU A 343 -4.59 -14.41 1.11
CA GLU A 343 -4.25 -15.79 1.49
C GLU A 343 -4.53 -16.08 2.97
N THR A 344 -4.50 -15.04 3.82
CA THR A 344 -4.70 -15.16 5.28
C THR A 344 -6.17 -14.97 5.69
N LYS A 345 -6.93 -14.14 4.97
CA LYS A 345 -8.38 -13.97 5.14
C LYS A 345 -9.10 -14.73 4.04
N LEU A 346 -9.77 -15.83 4.39
CA LEU A 346 -10.71 -16.59 3.54
C LEU A 346 -11.91 -15.71 3.09
N GLU A 347 -11.67 -14.70 2.28
CA GLU A 347 -12.70 -13.87 1.66
C GLU A 347 -12.79 -14.23 0.18
N ASN A 348 -13.97 -14.68 -0.24
CA ASN A 348 -14.31 -15.08 -1.60
C ASN A 348 -14.38 -13.86 -2.54
N ILE A 349 -13.25 -13.19 -2.78
CA ILE A 349 -13.14 -12.16 -3.81
C ILE A 349 -12.12 -12.67 -4.83
N SER A 350 -12.60 -13.09 -6.00
CA SER A 350 -11.76 -13.48 -7.13
C SER A 350 -11.14 -12.24 -7.76
N VAL A 351 -10.21 -11.59 -7.07
CA VAL A 351 -9.46 -10.43 -7.61
C VAL A 351 -8.27 -10.96 -8.41
N SER A 352 -8.18 -10.60 -9.68
CA SER A 352 -6.99 -10.88 -10.48
C SER A 352 -5.89 -9.87 -10.10
N TYR A 353 -4.92 -10.30 -9.31
CA TYR A 353 -3.82 -9.45 -8.87
C TYR A 353 -2.81 -9.22 -10.01
N LYS A 354 -2.41 -7.97 -10.24
CA LYS A 354 -1.13 -7.66 -10.90
C LYS A 354 -0.36 -6.67 -10.06
N LYS A 355 0.72 -7.17 -9.44
CA LYS A 355 1.66 -6.37 -8.66
C LYS A 355 2.47 -5.51 -9.62
N PHE A 356 2.57 -4.23 -9.33
CA PHE A 356 3.48 -3.33 -10.03
C PHE A 356 4.28 -2.57 -8.97
N HIS A 357 5.60 -2.56 -9.08
CA HIS A 357 6.50 -1.95 -8.10
C HIS A 357 7.09 -0.66 -8.66
N ALA A 358 7.10 0.41 -7.86
CA ALA A 358 7.60 1.70 -8.31
C ALA A 358 9.14 1.64 -8.43
N PRO A 359 9.73 2.07 -9.56
CA PRO A 359 11.19 2.18 -9.66
C PRO A 359 11.73 3.27 -8.72
N SER A 360 12.93 3.06 -8.18
CA SER A 360 13.68 4.09 -7.46
C SER A 360 14.25 5.12 -8.44
N VAL A 361 14.13 6.41 -8.11
CA VAL A 361 14.82 7.48 -8.84
C VAL A 361 15.66 8.28 -7.84
N ASP A 362 16.95 8.35 -8.13
CA ASP A 362 17.95 9.14 -7.41
C ASP A 362 17.76 10.63 -7.73
N ASP A 363 17.49 11.45 -6.71
CA ASP A 363 17.84 12.87 -6.78
C ASP A 363 18.33 13.40 -5.42
N LYS A 364 19.38 14.22 -5.47
CA LYS A 364 20.40 14.40 -4.43
C LYS A 364 19.98 15.19 -3.18
N ASN A 365 18.71 15.46 -2.91
CA ASN A 365 18.32 16.44 -1.86
C ASN A 365 16.99 16.16 -1.11
N GLY A 366 16.79 14.95 -0.57
CA GLY A 366 15.77 14.73 0.46
C GLY A 366 15.19 13.32 0.48
N VAL A 367 15.54 12.58 1.53
CA VAL A 367 15.08 11.25 1.97
C VAL A 367 14.12 10.50 1.03
N GLN A 368 14.71 9.53 0.32
CA GLN A 368 14.06 8.51 -0.49
C GLN A 368 13.30 7.51 0.39
N LEU A 369 12.03 7.25 0.09
CA LEU A 369 11.31 6.08 0.57
C LEU A 369 10.71 5.33 -0.62
N ALA A 370 11.60 4.81 -1.47
CA ALA A 370 11.30 3.76 -2.43
C ALA A 370 12.06 2.50 -2.01
N ASN A 371 11.56 1.76 -0.99
CA ASN A 371 12.05 0.40 -0.74
C ASN A 371 11.37 -0.54 -1.72
N TYR A 372 12.05 -0.63 -2.84
CA TYR A 372 12.14 -1.75 -3.72
C TYR A 372 12.28 -3.08 -2.95
N LEU A 373 11.33 -4.00 -3.16
CA LEU A 373 11.42 -5.40 -2.77
C LEU A 373 10.86 -6.29 -3.90
N GLY A 374 11.75 -6.78 -4.76
CA GLY A 374 11.61 -8.05 -5.47
C GLY A 374 11.57 -7.97 -7.01
N SER A 375 12.63 -8.51 -7.62
CA SER A 375 12.74 -9.21 -8.94
C SER A 375 12.60 -8.52 -10.28
N ASP A 376 12.20 -7.26 -10.39
CA ASP A 376 12.21 -6.57 -11.70
C ASP A 376 13.60 -6.04 -12.11
N GLN A 377 14.65 -6.29 -11.33
CA GLN A 377 16.03 -5.90 -11.63
C GLN A 377 16.89 -7.11 -12.00
N ILE A 378 17.56 -7.00 -13.14
CA ILE A 378 18.63 -7.92 -13.55
C ILE A 378 19.94 -7.12 -13.50
N ASN A 379 20.91 -7.60 -12.73
CA ASN A 379 22.20 -6.91 -12.51
C ASN A 379 22.04 -5.44 -12.02
N GLY A 380 21.01 -5.15 -11.21
CA GLY A 380 20.75 -3.81 -10.67
C GLY A 380 20.08 -2.83 -11.64
N LYS A 381 19.65 -3.29 -12.83
CA LYS A 381 18.91 -2.49 -13.82
C LYS A 381 17.51 -3.05 -14.02
N SER A 382 16.50 -2.19 -13.95
CA SER A 382 15.10 -2.63 -14.09
C SER A 382 14.84 -3.10 -15.52
N ILE A 383 14.24 -4.27 -15.70
CA ILE A 383 13.82 -4.79 -17.01
C ILE A 383 12.40 -4.36 -17.38
N THR A 384 11.67 -3.74 -16.46
CA THR A 384 10.30 -3.27 -16.69
C THR A 384 10.31 -1.89 -17.37
N GLY A 385 9.21 -1.57 -18.03
CA GLY A 385 9.04 -0.31 -18.75
C GLY A 385 8.45 -0.53 -20.14
N LEU A 386 8.56 0.49 -20.99
CA LEU A 386 8.01 0.46 -22.33
C LEU A 386 9.07 -0.02 -23.33
N PHE A 387 8.68 -0.95 -24.19
CA PHE A 387 9.48 -1.51 -25.28
C PHE A 387 8.71 -1.35 -26.59
N TRP A 388 9.42 -1.43 -27.71
CA TRP A 388 8.83 -1.44 -29.03
C TRP A 388 9.42 -2.56 -29.88
N SER A 389 8.66 -3.03 -30.85
CA SER A 389 9.09 -4.02 -31.85
C SER A 389 8.47 -3.63 -33.20
N ASP A 390 9.26 -3.71 -34.26
CA ASP A 390 8.82 -3.39 -35.61
C ASP A 390 8.25 -4.66 -36.27
N TYR A 391 6.98 -4.59 -36.69
CA TYR A 391 6.28 -5.67 -37.41
C TYR A 391 5.99 -5.25 -38.85
N GLY A 392 5.52 -6.20 -39.67
CA GLY A 392 5.11 -5.93 -41.05
C GLY A 392 4.02 -4.85 -41.20
N HIS A 393 3.30 -4.53 -40.12
CA HIS A 393 2.26 -3.49 -40.06
C HIS A 393 2.72 -2.19 -39.37
N GLY A 394 4.00 -2.07 -39.02
CA GLY A 394 4.58 -0.90 -38.34
C GLY A 394 5.08 -1.21 -36.93
N ARG A 395 5.47 -0.15 -36.21
CA ARG A 395 6.04 -0.24 -34.86
C ARG A 395 4.97 -0.45 -33.81
N GLU A 396 5.04 -1.51 -33.02
CA GLU A 396 4.16 -1.75 -31.88
C GLU A 396 4.88 -1.53 -30.56
N TYR A 397 4.16 -1.03 -29.55
CA TYR A 397 4.67 -0.79 -28.20
C TYR A 397 4.12 -1.79 -27.20
N PHE A 398 4.95 -2.17 -26.24
CA PHE A 398 4.68 -3.18 -25.23
C PHE A 398 5.14 -2.71 -23.85
N ALA A 399 4.26 -2.81 -22.86
CA ALA A 399 4.61 -2.62 -21.46
C ALA A 399 5.15 -3.95 -20.91
N VAL A 400 6.42 -3.96 -20.54
CA VAL A 400 7.11 -5.07 -19.88
C VAL A 400 6.92 -4.91 -18.38
N SER A 401 6.40 -5.94 -17.74
CA SER A 401 6.16 -6.02 -16.30
C SER A 401 6.58 -7.40 -15.77
N VAL A 402 6.90 -7.47 -14.48
CA VAL A 402 7.13 -8.74 -13.78
C VAL A 402 5.93 -9.00 -12.87
N CYS A 403 5.36 -10.20 -12.93
CA CYS A 403 4.27 -10.64 -12.07
C CYS A 403 4.56 -12.01 -11.45
N ILE A 404 3.89 -12.32 -10.35
CA ILE A 404 3.94 -13.65 -9.73
C ILE A 404 2.76 -14.47 -10.28
N ASN A 405 3.00 -15.70 -10.69
CA ASN A 405 1.96 -16.60 -11.19
C ASN A 405 1.20 -17.28 -10.03
N GLY A 406 0.10 -17.97 -10.32
CA GLY A 406 -0.68 -18.70 -9.30
C GLY A 406 0.05 -19.85 -8.60
N LYS A 407 1.32 -20.12 -8.94
CA LYS A 407 2.22 -21.07 -8.27
C LYS A 407 3.32 -20.38 -7.46
N GLY A 408 3.28 -19.05 -7.32
CA GLY A 408 4.28 -18.27 -6.58
C GLY A 408 5.60 -18.03 -7.34
N GLN A 409 5.66 -18.29 -8.65
CA GLN A 409 6.86 -18.09 -9.47
C GLN A 409 6.80 -16.79 -10.27
N GLU A 410 7.95 -16.19 -10.51
CA GLU A 410 8.05 -14.92 -11.23
C GLU A 410 8.00 -15.11 -12.74
N GLN A 411 7.19 -14.30 -13.40
CA GLN A 411 6.96 -14.30 -14.83
C GLN A 411 7.19 -12.90 -15.40
N LEU A 412 7.90 -12.84 -16.53
CA LEU A 412 8.02 -11.65 -17.35
C LEU A 412 6.80 -11.58 -18.27
N LEU A 413 6.13 -10.43 -18.34
CA LEU A 413 4.90 -10.23 -19.10
C LEU A 413 5.02 -9.01 -20.01
N LEU A 414 4.85 -9.24 -21.31
CA LEU A 414 4.79 -8.20 -22.34
C LEU A 414 3.33 -7.98 -22.71
N ARG A 415 2.79 -6.84 -22.31
CA ARG A 415 1.43 -6.41 -22.67
C ARG A 415 1.48 -5.42 -23.82
N LYS A 416 0.66 -5.62 -24.83
CA LYS A 416 0.57 -4.71 -25.96
C LYS A 416 -0.11 -3.40 -25.56
N VAL A 417 0.52 -2.27 -25.87
CA VAL A 417 0.05 -0.91 -25.57
C VAL A 417 -0.65 -0.30 -26.78
N THR A 418 0.00 -0.34 -27.94
CA THR A 418 -0.65 -0.05 -29.23
C THR A 418 -1.21 -1.34 -29.77
N GLY A 419 -2.53 -1.46 -29.84
CA GLY A 419 -3.18 -2.64 -30.42
C GLY A 419 -3.15 -2.60 -31.95
N ASP A 420 -3.32 -3.77 -32.56
CA ASP A 420 -3.67 -3.93 -33.97
C ASP A 420 -4.81 -4.95 -34.12
N GLU A 421 -5.23 -5.22 -35.36
CA GLU A 421 -6.28 -6.19 -35.65
C GLU A 421 -5.95 -7.62 -35.19
N ASN A 422 -4.66 -7.97 -35.09
CA ASN A 422 -4.23 -9.31 -34.68
C ASN A 422 -4.20 -9.48 -33.17
N VAL A 423 -3.70 -8.47 -32.45
CA VAL A 423 -3.58 -8.44 -31.00
C VAL A 423 -4.03 -7.06 -30.51
N PRO A 424 -5.25 -6.95 -29.95
CA PRO A 424 -5.76 -5.71 -29.36
C PRO A 424 -4.90 -5.19 -28.22
N ALA A 425 -4.99 -3.89 -27.97
CA ALA A 425 -4.36 -3.21 -26.85
C ALA A 425 -4.82 -3.82 -25.52
N GLY A 426 -3.90 -3.89 -24.56
CA GLY A 426 -4.14 -4.44 -23.24
C GLY A 426 -4.05 -5.96 -23.14
N ARG A 427 -3.92 -6.69 -24.25
CA ARG A 427 -3.69 -8.15 -24.27
C ARG A 427 -2.23 -8.49 -23.95
N VAL A 428 -2.02 -9.67 -23.38
CA VAL A 428 -0.68 -10.20 -23.07
C VAL A 428 -0.15 -10.85 -24.33
N SER A 429 0.86 -10.26 -24.93
CA SER A 429 1.47 -10.82 -26.15
C SER A 429 2.42 -11.96 -25.83
N ILE A 430 3.26 -11.79 -24.80
CA ILE A 430 4.26 -12.79 -24.41
C ILE A 430 4.32 -12.88 -22.89
N LEU A 431 4.47 -14.09 -22.35
CA LEU A 431 4.76 -14.33 -20.95
C LEU A 431 5.76 -15.47 -20.75
N THR A 432 6.63 -15.41 -19.73
CA THR A 432 7.48 -16.55 -19.34
C THR A 432 6.70 -17.51 -18.43
N VAL A 433 7.05 -18.82 -18.43
CA VAL A 433 6.28 -19.82 -17.67
C VAL A 433 6.79 -19.96 -16.23
N ASP A 434 8.08 -20.22 -16.02
CA ASP A 434 8.58 -20.66 -14.71
C ASP A 434 9.67 -19.76 -14.10
N CYS A 435 10.30 -18.87 -14.88
CA CYS A 435 11.29 -17.92 -14.39
C CYS A 435 11.52 -16.73 -15.34
N ILE A 436 12.25 -15.73 -14.85
CA ILE A 436 12.77 -14.61 -15.64
C ILE A 436 14.12 -15.03 -16.25
N PRO A 437 14.33 -14.88 -17.58
CA PRO A 437 15.63 -15.17 -18.20
C PRO A 437 16.76 -14.34 -17.58
N GLN A 438 17.96 -14.92 -17.47
CA GLN A 438 19.15 -14.14 -17.08
C GLN A 438 19.67 -13.33 -18.27
N GLU A 439 20.23 -12.15 -18.00
CA GLU A 439 20.89 -11.33 -19.01
C GLU A 439 22.05 -12.08 -19.67
N GLY A 440 22.02 -12.20 -21.00
CA GLY A 440 23.01 -12.98 -21.77
C GLY A 440 22.92 -14.51 -21.58
N GLY A 441 21.92 -14.99 -20.85
CA GLY A 441 21.71 -16.41 -20.56
C GLY A 441 20.97 -17.18 -21.66
N ALA A 442 20.80 -18.49 -21.44
CA ALA A 442 19.96 -19.33 -22.29
C ALA A 442 18.49 -18.87 -22.23
N GLY A 443 17.77 -19.00 -23.35
CA GLY A 443 16.36 -18.68 -23.41
C GLY A 443 15.52 -19.61 -22.52
N VAL A 444 14.46 -19.06 -21.94
CA VAL A 444 13.51 -19.75 -21.08
C VAL A 444 12.21 -20.01 -21.85
N GLY A 445 11.52 -21.10 -21.52
CA GLY A 445 10.19 -21.37 -22.05
C GLY A 445 9.18 -20.27 -21.67
N GLY A 446 8.43 -19.84 -22.67
CA GLY A 446 7.36 -18.85 -22.57
C GLY A 446 6.16 -19.22 -23.42
N LYS A 447 5.13 -18.40 -23.33
CA LYS A 447 3.92 -18.48 -24.15
C LYS A 447 3.75 -17.19 -24.96
N ILE A 448 3.44 -17.31 -26.24
CA ILE A 448 3.03 -16.21 -27.10
C ILE A 448 1.55 -16.32 -27.42
N GLN A 449 0.81 -15.22 -27.28
CA GLN A 449 -0.60 -15.16 -27.64
C GLN A 449 -0.74 -14.87 -29.14
N LEU A 450 -1.47 -15.75 -29.84
CA LEU A 450 -1.79 -15.65 -31.25
C LEU A 450 -3.30 -15.64 -31.43
N ARG A 451 -3.76 -15.06 -32.53
CA ARG A 451 -5.17 -15.04 -32.92
C ARG A 451 -5.37 -16.01 -34.08
N GLY A 452 -6.21 -17.02 -33.87
CA GLY A 452 -6.48 -18.07 -34.86
C GLY A 452 -7.44 -17.63 -35.95
N ASP A 453 -8.39 -16.76 -35.61
CA ASP A 453 -9.35 -16.17 -36.55
C ASP A 453 -9.44 -14.66 -36.29
N ILE A 454 -9.12 -13.86 -37.31
CA ILE A 454 -9.13 -12.40 -37.25
C ILE A 454 -10.57 -11.85 -37.13
N THR A 455 -11.57 -12.65 -37.51
CA THR A 455 -12.99 -12.27 -37.48
C THR A 455 -13.65 -12.57 -36.14
N ASP A 456 -13.11 -13.52 -35.36
CA ASP A 456 -13.57 -13.83 -34.00
C ASP A 456 -12.71 -13.11 -32.96
N ILE A 457 -13.32 -12.21 -32.18
CA ILE A 457 -12.66 -11.40 -31.15
C ILE A 457 -12.17 -12.22 -29.95
N ASN A 458 -12.57 -13.48 -29.85
CA ASN A 458 -12.20 -14.37 -28.75
C ASN A 458 -11.29 -15.54 -29.17
N ALA A 459 -10.97 -15.69 -30.46
CA ALA A 459 -10.15 -16.77 -31.01
C ALA A 459 -8.64 -16.63 -30.70
N PHE A 460 -8.30 -16.40 -29.44
CA PHE A 460 -6.92 -16.33 -28.97
C PHE A 460 -6.47 -17.66 -28.37
N TYR A 461 -5.26 -18.08 -28.71
CA TYR A 461 -4.60 -19.23 -28.12
C TYR A 461 -3.13 -18.92 -27.84
N PHE A 462 -2.50 -19.73 -26.99
CA PHE A 462 -1.11 -19.58 -26.62
C PHE A 462 -0.25 -20.68 -27.23
N GLU A 463 0.84 -20.31 -27.86
CA GLU A 463 1.86 -21.21 -28.40
C GLU A 463 3.16 -21.12 -27.60
N ASP A 464 3.99 -22.15 -27.68
CA ASP A 464 5.30 -22.16 -27.02
C ASP A 464 6.30 -21.25 -27.75
N VAL A 465 6.98 -20.41 -26.97
CA VAL A 465 8.01 -19.47 -27.46
C VAL A 465 9.23 -19.56 -26.55
N THR A 466 10.42 -19.38 -27.10
CA THR A 466 11.64 -19.25 -26.30
C THR A 466 11.95 -17.77 -26.09
N ILE A 467 12.06 -17.33 -24.84
CA ILE A 467 12.31 -15.92 -24.50
C ILE A 467 13.71 -15.80 -23.90
N SER A 468 14.54 -14.93 -24.45
CA SER A 468 15.86 -14.60 -23.90
C SER A 468 16.00 -13.10 -23.69
N ILE A 469 16.77 -12.73 -22.67
CA ILE A 469 17.11 -11.34 -22.37
C ILE A 469 18.55 -11.14 -22.85
N ILE A 470 18.71 -10.36 -23.92
CA ILE A 470 20.03 -10.07 -24.48
C ILE A 470 20.74 -9.08 -23.54
N ASP A 471 20.04 -7.99 -23.20
CA ASP A 471 20.46 -6.99 -22.23
C ASP A 471 19.23 -6.33 -21.57
N HIS A 472 19.44 -5.50 -20.55
CA HIS A 472 18.37 -4.73 -19.89
C HIS A 472 17.47 -3.87 -20.82
N ASN A 473 17.88 -3.59 -22.05
CA ASN A 473 17.11 -2.86 -23.06
C ASN A 473 16.58 -3.74 -24.19
N THR A 474 16.93 -5.02 -24.25
CA THR A 474 16.63 -5.87 -25.40
C THR A 474 16.14 -7.24 -24.98
N ILE A 475 14.89 -7.54 -25.33
CA ILE A 475 14.25 -8.86 -25.12
C ILE A 475 14.05 -9.51 -26.48
N LYS A 476 14.42 -10.78 -26.59
CA LYS A 476 14.25 -11.59 -27.79
C LYS A 476 13.24 -12.70 -27.54
N ALA A 477 12.29 -12.86 -28.45
CA ALA A 477 11.37 -13.99 -28.47
C ALA A 477 11.52 -14.77 -29.78
N LEU A 478 11.79 -16.06 -29.68
CA LEU A 478 11.93 -16.98 -30.80
C LEU A 478 10.73 -17.92 -30.84
N TRP A 479 9.87 -17.73 -31.82
CA TRP A 479 8.70 -18.57 -32.07
C TRP A 479 8.90 -19.30 -33.41
N ASN A 480 9.06 -20.63 -33.37
CA ASN A 480 9.49 -21.42 -34.52
C ASN A 480 10.78 -20.88 -35.14
N ASN A 481 10.71 -20.35 -36.36
CA ASN A 481 11.83 -19.71 -37.07
C ASN A 481 11.72 -18.18 -37.11
N PHE A 482 10.74 -17.60 -36.43
CA PHE A 482 10.51 -16.17 -36.39
C PHE A 482 11.15 -15.57 -35.14
N GLU A 483 12.01 -14.58 -35.38
CA GLU A 483 12.66 -13.82 -34.34
C GLU A 483 11.95 -12.47 -34.16
N MET A 484 11.49 -12.20 -32.94
CA MET A 484 10.93 -10.92 -32.53
C MET A 484 11.87 -10.26 -31.53
N ILE A 485 12.25 -9.02 -31.82
CA ILE A 485 13.16 -8.23 -30.99
C ILE A 485 12.38 -7.06 -30.40
N TYR A 486 12.32 -7.01 -29.08
CA TYR A 486 11.72 -5.93 -28.33
C TYR A 486 12.83 -5.04 -27.77
N THR A 487 12.85 -3.79 -28.18
CA THR A 487 13.85 -2.80 -27.78
C THR A 487 13.21 -1.78 -26.83
N ARG A 488 13.89 -1.44 -25.73
CA ARG A 488 13.39 -0.45 -24.77
C ARG A 488 13.19 0.89 -25.44
N ALA A 489 12.03 1.50 -25.21
CA ALA A 489 11.77 2.88 -25.55
C ALA A 489 12.50 3.78 -24.54
N LEU A 490 13.74 4.16 -24.84
CA LEU A 490 14.51 5.08 -24.01
C LEU A 490 13.82 6.46 -24.00
N LYS A 491 13.71 7.06 -22.80
CA LYS A 491 13.36 8.48 -22.65
C LYS A 491 14.35 9.30 -23.48
N ASP A 492 13.86 10.33 -24.16
CA ASP A 492 14.63 11.42 -24.79
C ASP A 492 14.90 11.37 -26.30
N ASN A 493 13.94 10.91 -27.12
CA ASN A 493 13.82 11.38 -28.51
C ASN A 493 12.66 12.38 -28.68
N TYR A 494 12.51 13.30 -27.72
CA TYR A 494 11.61 14.45 -27.86
C TYR A 494 12.37 15.60 -28.54
N ASP A 495 12.07 15.86 -29.82
CA ASP A 495 12.22 17.20 -30.40
C ASP A 495 10.89 17.95 -30.19
N PRO A 496 10.81 18.87 -29.20
CA PRO A 496 9.62 19.67 -28.96
C PRO A 496 9.11 20.39 -30.21
N ASP A 497 10.02 20.70 -31.15
CA ASP A 497 9.71 21.46 -32.33
C ASP A 497 9.33 20.56 -33.52
N ALA A 498 9.59 19.25 -33.48
CA ALA A 498 9.11 18.31 -34.50
C ALA A 498 7.62 17.98 -34.33
N ALA A 499 7.16 17.79 -33.09
CA ALA A 499 5.74 17.57 -32.79
C ALA A 499 4.90 18.85 -33.01
N LYS A 500 5.48 20.03 -32.70
CA LYS A 500 4.86 21.33 -33.04
C LYS A 500 4.76 21.52 -34.56
N ARG A 501 5.83 21.25 -35.32
CA ARG A 501 5.81 21.36 -36.79
C ARG A 501 4.85 20.38 -37.48
N ALA A 502 4.57 19.22 -36.87
CA ALA A 502 3.70 18.20 -37.45
C ALA A 502 2.20 18.38 -37.16
N ALA A 503 1.83 19.07 -36.07
CA ALA A 503 0.43 19.19 -35.64
C ALA A 503 -0.12 20.62 -35.66
N TRP A 504 0.69 21.66 -35.92
CA TRP A 504 0.28 23.07 -35.73
C TRP A 504 0.52 24.01 -36.92
N ASP A 505 1.15 23.52 -38.01
CA ASP A 505 1.46 24.32 -39.21
C ASP A 505 0.69 23.84 -40.46
N ASN A 506 -0.59 23.44 -40.33
CA ASN A 506 -1.53 23.41 -41.45
C ASN A 506 -2.90 23.95 -41.03
#